data_AF-A0A022GL47-F1
#
_entry.id   AF-A0A022GL47-F1
#
_cell.length_a   1.000
_cell.length_b   1.000
_cell.length_c   1.000
_cell.angle_alpha   90.00
_cell.angle_beta   90.00
_cell.angle_gamma   90.00
#
_symmetry.space_group_name_H-M   'P 1'
#
loop_
_entity.id
_entity.type
_entity.pdbx_description
1 polymer ?
#
loop_
_entity_poly.entity_id
_entity_poly.type
_entity_poly.pdbx_seq_one_letter_code
_entity_poly.pdbx_strand_id
1 'polypeptide(L)'
;MSIPNEGVPGFAPGFEIPLHRSLTEPILLGGAPRAVAIANGTLAAAVGLGLQQWIPGFALWIVAHALAVWGARVDAQFMQVFARHIKHKPLLDV
;
A
#
# COMPACT_ATOMS: atom_id res chain seq x y z
N MET A 1 15.60 18.07 28.52
CA MET A 1 14.61 18.41 29.57
C MET A 1 13.29 17.80 29.14
N SER A 2 12.97 16.61 29.64
CA SER A 2 11.73 15.87 29.37
C SER A 2 10.62 16.42 30.26
N ILE A 3 9.51 16.84 29.67
CA ILE A 3 8.32 17.28 30.40
C ILE A 3 7.60 16.02 30.91
N PRO A 4 7.37 15.86 32.22
CA PRO A 4 6.57 14.76 32.73
C PRO A 4 5.12 14.94 32.31
N ASN A 5 4.53 13.92 31.69
CA ASN A 5 3.14 13.92 31.24
C ASN A 5 2.21 13.60 32.42
N GLU A 6 2.02 14.54 33.35
CA GLU A 6 1.36 14.31 34.65
C GLU A 6 -0.19 14.23 34.59
N GLY A 7 -0.81 14.15 33.41
CA GLY A 7 -2.25 14.40 33.26
C GLY A 7 -3.08 13.38 32.47
N VAL A 8 -2.49 12.31 31.92
CA VAL A 8 -3.23 11.33 31.11
C VAL A 8 -3.36 10.03 31.90
N PRO A 9 -4.56 9.46 32.12
CA PRO A 9 -4.72 8.12 32.67
C PRO A 9 -4.32 7.10 31.60
N GLY A 10 -3.02 7.03 31.33
CA GLY A 10 -2.36 6.15 30.39
C GLY A 10 -1.33 5.30 31.10
N PHE A 11 -1.05 4.14 30.50
CA PHE A 11 -0.14 3.07 30.92
C PHE A 11 1.03 3.45 31.85
N ALA A 12 1.44 2.52 32.72
CA ALA A 12 2.48 2.70 33.73
C ALA A 12 3.73 3.47 33.25
N PRO A 13 4.36 4.30 34.10
CA PRO A 13 5.53 5.10 33.72
C PRO A 13 6.65 4.23 33.13
N GLY A 14 7.18 4.61 31.96
CA GLY A 14 8.28 3.90 31.29
C GLY A 14 7.87 2.86 30.23
N PHE A 15 6.57 2.69 29.94
CA PHE A 15 6.06 1.83 28.86
C PHE A 15 5.71 2.58 27.56
N GLU A 16 6.05 3.87 27.47
CA GLU A 16 5.85 4.70 26.28
C GLU A 16 7.15 4.78 25.46
N ILE A 17 7.08 4.41 24.18
CA ILE A 17 8.21 4.49 23.24
C ILE A 17 7.77 5.37 22.06
N PRO A 18 8.57 6.38 21.65
CA PRO A 18 8.24 7.19 20.49
C PRO A 18 8.22 6.33 19.23
N LEU A 19 7.04 6.23 18.59
CA LEU A 19 6.85 5.50 17.34
C LEU A 19 7.06 6.45 16.16
N HIS A 20 8.06 6.15 15.33
CA HIS A 20 8.30 6.91 14.11
C HIS A 20 7.27 6.54 13.03
N ARG A 21 6.73 7.55 12.34
CA ARG A 21 5.78 7.35 11.23
C ARG A 21 6.34 6.47 10.11
N SER A 22 7.66 6.49 9.89
CA SER A 22 8.33 5.62 8.92
C SER A 22 8.13 4.12 9.16
N LEU A 23 7.81 3.71 10.40
CA LEU A 23 7.59 2.31 10.76
C LEU A 23 6.15 1.84 10.49
N THR A 24 5.21 2.77 10.33
CA THR A 24 3.77 2.46 10.22
C THR A 24 3.14 2.98 8.94
N GLU A 25 3.74 3.97 8.30
CA GLU A 25 3.21 4.54 7.07
C GLU A 25 3.40 3.59 5.88
N PRO A 26 2.36 3.43 5.04
CA PRO A 26 2.46 2.66 3.81
C PRO A 26 3.52 3.23 2.85
N ILE A 27 4.35 2.35 2.29
CA ILE A 27 5.35 2.72 1.27
C ILE A 27 4.66 2.87 -0.09
N LEU A 28 4.46 4.12 -0.49
CA LEU A 28 3.91 4.48 -1.80
C LEU A 28 5.04 4.79 -2.79
N LEU A 29 4.86 4.37 -4.05
CA LEU A 29 5.70 4.69 -5.19
C LEU A 29 4.87 5.50 -6.19
N GLY A 30 5.13 6.80 -6.29
CA GLY A 30 4.37 7.70 -7.16
C GLY A 30 2.88 7.82 -6.81
N GLY A 31 2.51 7.54 -5.54
CA GLY A 31 1.12 7.54 -5.08
C GLY A 31 0.40 6.19 -5.18
N ALA A 32 1.04 5.15 -5.72
CA ALA A 32 0.52 3.77 -5.73
C ALA A 32 1.28 2.88 -4.72
N PRO A 33 0.69 1.80 -4.16
CA PRO A 33 1.43 0.91 -3.27
C PRO A 33 2.54 0.19 -4.05
N ARG A 34 3.75 0.12 -3.51
CA ARG A 34 4.94 -0.35 -4.24
C ARG A 34 4.72 -1.67 -4.97
N ALA A 35 4.05 -2.63 -4.33
CA ALA A 35 3.86 -3.98 -4.87
C ALA A 35 3.01 -3.94 -6.15
N VAL A 36 1.97 -3.10 -6.17
CA VAL A 36 1.07 -2.92 -7.31
C VAL A 36 1.79 -2.20 -8.44
N ALA A 37 2.54 -1.14 -8.12
CA ALA A 37 3.31 -0.40 -9.11
C ALA A 37 4.36 -1.30 -9.81
N ILE A 38 5.06 -2.14 -9.06
CA ILE A 38 6.01 -3.11 -9.61
C ILE A 38 5.29 -4.14 -10.48
N ALA A 39 4.23 -4.77 -9.98
CA ALA A 39 3.47 -5.77 -10.73
C ALA A 39 2.94 -5.20 -12.06
N ASN A 40 2.33 -4.01 -12.03
CA ASN A 40 1.81 -3.33 -13.22
C ASN A 40 2.94 -2.96 -14.19
N GLY A 41 4.06 -2.45 -13.69
CA GLY A 41 5.24 -2.13 -14.49
C GLY A 41 5.82 -3.35 -15.20
N THR A 42 5.93 -4.48 -14.49
CA THR A 42 6.38 -5.75 -15.07
C THR A 42 5.42 -6.27 -16.14
N LEU A 43 4.11 -6.24 -15.88
CA LEU A 43 3.10 -6.70 -16.82
C LEU A 43 3.09 -5.84 -18.09
N ALA A 44 3.21 -4.52 -17.93
CA ALA A 44 3.37 -3.59 -19.04
C ALA A 44 4.67 -3.79 -19.81
N ALA A 45 5.79 -4.04 -19.13
CA ALA A 45 7.07 -4.32 -19.79
C ALA A 45 7.04 -5.64 -20.57
N ALA A 46 6.41 -6.68 -20.01
CA ALA A 46 6.23 -7.96 -20.70
C ALA A 46 5.41 -7.80 -22.00
N VAL A 47 4.34 -6.99 -21.97
CA VAL A 47 3.52 -6.70 -23.17
C VAL A 47 4.26 -5.76 -24.14
N GLY A 48 4.79 -4.65 -23.64
CA GLY A 48 5.37 -3.58 -24.46
C GLY A 48 6.70 -3.96 -25.09
N LEU A 49 7.61 -4.54 -24.30
CA LEU A 49 8.95 -4.93 -24.75
C LEU A 49 8.98 -6.40 -25.17
N GLY A 50 8.35 -7.29 -24.39
CA GLY A 50 8.38 -8.73 -24.65
C GLY A 50 7.59 -9.14 -25.89
N LEU A 51 6.35 -8.68 -26.04
CA LEU A 51 5.54 -8.89 -27.25
C LEU A 51 5.76 -7.81 -28.31
N GLN A 52 6.67 -6.86 -28.08
CA GLN A 52 6.92 -5.67 -28.90
C GLN A 52 5.69 -4.78 -29.16
N GLN A 53 4.61 -4.99 -28.41
CA GLN A 53 3.37 -4.23 -28.52
C GLN A 53 3.48 -2.95 -27.67
N TRP A 54 4.39 -2.04 -28.04
CA TRP A 54 4.73 -0.89 -27.22
C TRP A 54 3.54 0.05 -26.95
N ILE A 55 2.63 0.26 -27.93
CA ILE A 55 1.41 1.06 -27.73
C ILE A 55 0.47 0.39 -26.71
N PRO A 56 0.03 -0.87 -26.90
CA PRO A 56 -0.75 -1.58 -25.88
C PRO A 56 -0.06 -1.65 -24.52
N GLY A 57 1.25 -1.90 -24.48
CA GLY A 57 2.03 -1.97 -23.23
C GLY A 57 2.03 -0.65 -22.48
N PHE A 58 2.22 0.47 -23.18
CA PHE A 58 2.19 1.81 -22.58
C PHE A 58 0.78 2.22 -22.14
N ALA A 59 -0.24 1.91 -22.94
CA ALA A 59 -1.63 2.12 -22.55
C ALA A 59 -2.00 1.33 -21.29
N LEU A 60 -1.61 0.06 -21.23
CA LEU A 60 -1.79 -0.80 -20.06
C LEU A 60 -1.06 -0.24 -18.84
N TRP A 61 0.17 0.24 -19.01
CA TRP A 61 0.93 0.87 -17.92
C TRP A 61 0.21 2.09 -17.35
N ILE A 62 -0.19 3.04 -18.20
CA ILE A 62 -0.86 4.27 -17.75
C ILE A 62 -2.17 3.94 -17.04
N VAL A 63 -3.02 3.11 -17.65
CA VAL A 63 -4.33 2.79 -17.08
C VAL A 63 -4.17 2.07 -15.74
N ALA A 64 -3.33 1.03 -15.69
CA ALA A 64 -3.13 0.26 -14.47
C ALA A 64 -2.48 1.09 -13.37
N HIS A 65 -1.51 1.96 -13.70
CA HIS A 65 -0.87 2.84 -12.71
C HIS A 65 -1.83 3.92 -12.20
N ALA A 66 -2.62 4.55 -13.08
CA ALA A 66 -3.64 5.51 -12.69
C ALA A 66 -4.68 4.90 -11.73
N LEU A 67 -5.16 3.69 -12.03
CA LEU A 67 -6.05 2.94 -11.15
C LEU A 67 -5.40 2.62 -9.80
N ALA A 68 -4.11 2.27 -9.79
CA ALA A 68 -3.37 1.99 -8.56
C ALA A 68 -3.19 3.23 -7.68
N VAL A 69 -2.92 4.40 -8.29
CA VAL A 69 -2.84 5.69 -7.58
C VAL A 69 -4.21 6.09 -7.05
N TRP A 70 -5.28 5.93 -7.84
CA TRP A 70 -6.64 6.19 -7.38
C TRP A 70 -7.02 5.28 -6.20
N GLY A 71 -6.71 3.98 -6.28
CA GLY A 71 -6.93 3.04 -5.18
C GLY A 71 -6.18 3.41 -3.90
N ALA A 72 -4.90 3.77 -4.00
CA ALA A 72 -4.12 4.21 -2.84
C ALA A 72 -4.58 5.55 -2.27
N ARG A 73 -5.19 6.42 -3.08
CA ARG A 73 -5.83 7.65 -2.60
C ARG A 73 -7.08 7.35 -1.78
N VAL A 74 -7.82 6.28 -2.08
CA VAL A 74 -8.99 5.85 -1.31
C VAL A 74 -8.56 5.11 -0.04
N ASP A 75 -7.62 4.18 -0.15
CA ASP A 75 -7.04 3.45 0.98
C ASP A 75 -5.61 3.00 0.63
N ALA A 76 -4.61 3.53 1.32
CA ALA A 76 -3.20 3.19 1.07
C ALA A 76 -2.86 1.72 1.39
N GLN A 77 -3.68 1.04 2.20
CA GLN A 77 -3.52 -0.37 2.57
C GLN A 77 -4.41 -1.31 1.75
N PHE A 78 -5.13 -0.82 0.74
CA PHE A 78 -6.12 -1.61 -0.01
C PHE A 78 -5.57 -2.96 -0.51
N MET A 79 -4.32 -2.99 -0.98
CA MET A 79 -3.73 -4.22 -1.53
C MET A 79 -3.43 -5.25 -0.44
N GLN A 80 -3.07 -4.81 0.77
CA GLN A 80 -2.86 -5.72 1.91
C GLN A 80 -4.19 -6.34 2.35
N VAL A 81 -5.25 -5.53 2.42
CA VAL A 81 -6.61 -5.97 2.75
C VAL A 81 -7.15 -6.90 1.67
N PHE A 82 -6.97 -6.55 0.40
CA PHE A 82 -7.41 -7.37 -0.74
C PHE A 82 -6.69 -8.72 -0.78
N ALA A 83 -5.36 -8.74 -0.61
CA ALA A 83 -4.59 -9.98 -0.55
C ALA A 83 -5.00 -10.85 0.64
N ARG A 84 -5.32 -10.22 1.78
CA ARG A 84 -5.86 -10.89 2.96
C ARG A 84 -7.25 -11.47 2.68
N HIS A 85 -8.11 -10.73 1.98
CA HIS A 85 -9.46 -11.14 1.60
C HIS A 85 -9.46 -12.36 0.67
N ILE A 86 -8.56 -12.40 -0.32
CA ILE A 86 -8.41 -13.57 -1.19
C ILE A 86 -7.91 -14.81 -0.41
N LYS A 87 -7.03 -14.61 0.57
CA LYS A 87 -6.44 -15.72 1.33
C LYS A 87 -7.36 -16.30 2.40
N HIS A 88 -8.22 -15.49 3.02
CA HIS A 88 -9.11 -15.96 4.05
C HIS A 88 -10.43 -16.44 3.45
N LYS A 89 -10.85 -17.65 3.83
CA LYS A 89 -12.22 -18.09 3.58
C LYS A 89 -13.18 -17.12 4.28
N PRO A 90 -14.34 -16.81 3.69
CA PRO A 90 -15.39 -16.10 4.40
C PRO A 90 -15.73 -16.93 5.64
N LEU A 91 -15.53 -16.35 6.84
CA LEU A 91 -15.77 -17.03 8.12
C LEU A 91 -17.14 -16.68 8.72
N LEU A 92 -18.02 -16.06 7.93
CA LEU A 92 -19.38 -15.74 8.32
C LEU A 92 -20.33 -16.11 7.18
N ASP A 93 -20.60 -17.40 7.06
CA ASP A 93 -21.85 -17.89 6.49
C ASP A 93 -22.87 -17.88 7.63
N VAL A 94 -23.60 -16.78 7.81
CA VAL A 94 -24.81 -16.72 8.65
C VAL A 94 -25.99 -16.25 7.82
#